data_AF-A0A0W8DRF7-F1
#
_entry.id   AF-A0A0W8DRF7-F1
#
_cell.length_a   1.000
_cell.length_b   1.000
_cell.length_c   1.000
_cell.angle_alpha   90.00
_cell.angle_beta   90.00
_cell.angle_gamma   90.00
#
_symmetry.space_group_name_H-M   'P 1'
#
loop_
_entity.id
_entity.type
_entity.pdbx_description
1 polymer ?
#
loop_
_entity_poly.entity_id
_entity_poly.type
_entity_poly.pdbx_seq_one_letter_code
_entity_poly.pdbx_strand_id
1 'polypeptide(L)'
;MALVSNLLTSVTTAQTTVSTGGTSVHVLFQTDKWVTPNIHYKAGSGSWTTSPGVAMSASNNSAYPSNDGWFQFDVSSATSLEFVFNDGVGAVWDNNNNANYKVSVAGTYSVVSKVSDFKTGDLVRPSDGTGYHILFQPITWAKPYMHFNAGSGWTTVPGYIMTPALMPASSRLPMGGTSMTSPRHRA
;
A
#
# COMPACT_ATOMS: atom_id res chain seq x y z
N MET A 1 13.57 -13.38 43.18
CA MET A 1 12.41 -13.34 42.26
C MET A 1 12.91 -12.86 40.90
N ALA A 2 13.10 -13.77 39.95
CA ALA A 2 13.45 -13.40 38.58
C ALA A 2 12.13 -13.16 37.82
N LEU A 3 11.91 -11.92 37.38
CA LEU A 3 10.84 -11.58 36.46
C LEU A 3 11.23 -12.12 35.09
N VAL A 4 10.64 -13.26 34.71
CA VAL A 4 10.62 -13.69 33.32
C VAL A 4 9.74 -12.71 32.55
N SER A 5 10.38 -11.84 31.77
CA SER A 5 9.69 -10.97 30.83
C SER A 5 9.23 -11.82 29.65
N ASN A 6 7.98 -12.29 29.69
CA ASN A 6 7.31 -12.88 28.53
C ASN A 6 7.12 -11.78 27.48
N LEU A 7 8.06 -11.69 26.54
CA LEU A 7 7.85 -10.97 25.30
C LEU A 7 6.75 -11.70 24.52
N LEU A 8 5.50 -11.27 24.68
CA LEU A 8 4.41 -11.63 23.80
C LEU A 8 4.74 -11.03 22.43
N THR A 9 5.46 -11.77 21.60
CA THR A 9 5.51 -11.48 20.17
C THR A 9 4.12 -11.73 19.63
N SER A 10 3.31 -10.67 19.50
CA SER A 10 2.08 -10.73 18.73
C SER A 10 2.44 -11.23 17.34
N VAL A 11 2.06 -12.46 17.03
CA VAL A 11 2.09 -12.93 15.64
C VAL A 11 1.05 -12.09 14.93
N THR A 12 1.48 -11.02 14.26
CA THR A 12 0.59 -10.23 13.43
C THR A 12 0.17 -11.11 12.27
N THR A 13 -1.03 -11.68 12.37
CA THR A 13 -1.65 -12.41 11.26
C THR A 13 -1.73 -11.45 10.07
N ALA A 14 -1.28 -11.89 8.89
CA ALA A 14 -1.23 -11.06 7.70
C ALA A 14 -2.63 -10.58 7.25
N GLN A 15 -3.68 -11.30 7.64
CA GLN A 15 -5.08 -10.98 7.40
C GLN A 15 -5.89 -11.28 8.66
N THR A 16 -7.03 -10.61 8.80
CA THR A 16 -7.96 -10.81 9.91
C THR A 16 -9.28 -11.37 9.38
N THR A 17 -9.80 -12.41 10.03
CA THR A 17 -11.15 -12.91 9.76
C THR A 17 -12.16 -11.99 10.43
N VAL A 18 -13.04 -11.38 9.65
CA VAL A 18 -14.13 -10.52 10.14
C VAL A 18 -15.38 -11.34 10.41
N SER A 19 -15.71 -12.26 9.51
CA SER A 19 -16.83 -13.20 9.65
C SER A 19 -16.59 -14.45 8.80
N THR A 20 -17.22 -15.56 9.18
CA THR A 20 -17.18 -16.82 8.42
C THR A 20 -18.59 -17.27 8.06
N GLY A 21 -18.73 -17.96 6.92
CA GLY A 21 -20.00 -18.49 6.42
C GLY A 21 -20.42 -17.87 5.09
N GLY A 22 -21.60 -18.27 4.62
CA GLY A 22 -22.11 -17.88 3.30
C GLY A 22 -21.47 -18.70 2.15
N THR A 23 -21.61 -18.18 0.93
CA THR A 23 -21.14 -18.84 -0.30
C THR A 23 -20.13 -18.00 -1.07
N SER A 24 -19.60 -16.94 -0.47
CA SER A 24 -18.71 -15.98 -1.13
C SER A 24 -17.54 -15.61 -0.21
N VAL A 25 -16.45 -15.15 -0.81
CA VAL A 25 -15.34 -14.51 -0.10
C VAL A 25 -15.40 -13.01 -0.35
N HIS A 26 -15.39 -12.22 0.73
CA HIS A 26 -15.34 -10.77 0.71
C HIS A 26 -13.98 -10.32 1.24
N VAL A 27 -13.21 -9.62 0.42
CA VAL A 27 -11.89 -9.09 0.80
C VAL A 27 -12.01 -7.60 1.02
N LEU A 28 -11.64 -7.14 2.20
CA LEU A 28 -11.47 -5.75 2.57
C LEU A 28 -9.97 -5.46 2.64
N PHE A 29 -9.51 -4.42 1.96
CA PHE A 29 -8.10 -4.05 1.90
C PHE A 29 -7.91 -2.58 2.24
N GLN A 30 -7.11 -2.30 3.26
CA GLN A 30 -6.77 -0.93 3.66
C GLN A 30 -5.41 -0.54 3.13
N THR A 31 -5.35 0.59 2.43
CA THR A 31 -4.10 1.22 2.03
C THR A 31 -4.26 2.73 1.98
N ASP A 32 -3.26 3.46 2.47
CA ASP A 32 -3.11 4.89 2.25
C ASP A 32 -2.22 5.18 1.03
N LYS A 33 -1.66 4.13 0.39
CA LYS A 33 -0.67 4.24 -0.69
C LYS A 33 -1.27 4.21 -2.08
N TRP A 34 -2.37 3.48 -2.26
CA TRP A 34 -2.93 3.23 -3.59
C TRP A 34 -4.35 3.76 -3.72
N VAL A 35 -4.63 4.36 -4.86
CA VAL A 35 -5.91 5.01 -5.17
C VAL A 35 -6.89 4.06 -5.85
N THR A 36 -6.38 3.13 -6.66
CA THR A 36 -7.14 2.13 -7.40
C THR A 36 -6.39 0.79 -7.33
N PRO A 37 -6.29 0.17 -6.14
CA PRO A 37 -5.55 -1.07 -6.00
C PRO A 37 -6.23 -2.19 -6.77
N ASN A 38 -5.43 -3.08 -7.35
CA ASN A 38 -5.93 -4.33 -7.91
C ASN A 38 -5.68 -5.48 -6.94
N ILE A 39 -6.55 -6.48 -7.00
CA ILE A 39 -6.34 -7.81 -6.45
C ILE A 39 -6.03 -8.79 -7.59
N HIS A 40 -4.91 -9.48 -7.48
CA HIS A 40 -4.58 -10.62 -8.32
C HIS A 40 -4.80 -11.87 -7.48
N TYR A 41 -5.63 -12.78 -7.95
CA TYR A 41 -6.06 -13.94 -7.17
C TYR A 41 -6.25 -15.19 -8.02
N LYS A 42 -6.32 -16.33 -7.35
CA LYS A 42 -6.95 -17.57 -7.81
C LYS A 42 -7.95 -18.08 -6.77
N ALA A 43 -9.05 -18.67 -7.21
CA ALA A 43 -10.06 -19.28 -6.34
C ALA A 43 -9.91 -20.80 -6.34
N GLY A 44 -9.84 -21.41 -5.16
CA GLY A 44 -9.59 -22.85 -5.01
C GLY A 44 -8.36 -23.33 -5.78
N SER A 45 -8.53 -24.37 -6.60
CA SER A 45 -7.51 -24.91 -7.50
C SER A 45 -7.53 -24.30 -8.90
N GLY A 46 -8.25 -23.19 -9.10
CA GLY A 46 -8.32 -22.49 -10.37
C GLY A 46 -7.01 -21.78 -10.75
N SER A 47 -6.98 -21.23 -11.96
CA SER A 47 -5.86 -20.41 -12.42
C SER A 47 -5.85 -19.04 -11.77
N TRP A 48 -4.67 -18.44 -11.69
CA TRP A 48 -4.53 -17.02 -11.38
C TRP A 48 -5.17 -16.16 -12.48
N THR A 49 -5.77 -15.05 -12.08
CA THR A 49 -6.21 -13.96 -12.98
C THR A 49 -5.06 -13.46 -13.86
N THR A 50 -5.33 -12.85 -15.01
CA THR A 50 -4.27 -12.21 -15.80
C THR A 50 -3.72 -10.99 -15.05
N SER A 51 -2.39 -10.84 -14.97
CA SER A 51 -1.76 -9.66 -14.35
C SER A 51 -2.16 -8.36 -15.07
N PRO A 52 -2.43 -7.24 -14.36
CA PRO A 52 -2.24 -7.01 -12.92
C PRO A 52 -3.43 -7.42 -12.03
N GLY A 53 -4.33 -8.29 -12.49
CA GLY A 53 -5.50 -8.72 -11.74
C GLY A 53 -6.71 -7.83 -12.00
N VAL A 54 -7.57 -7.68 -10.99
CA VAL A 54 -8.86 -7.00 -11.09
C VAL A 54 -8.90 -5.81 -10.13
N ALA A 55 -9.45 -4.69 -10.59
CA ALA A 55 -9.60 -3.50 -9.76
C ALA A 55 -10.54 -3.74 -8.57
N MET A 56 -10.12 -3.28 -7.40
CA MET A 56 -10.95 -3.23 -6.20
C MET A 56 -11.83 -1.98 -6.21
N SER A 57 -13.02 -2.08 -5.64
CA SER A 57 -13.92 -0.93 -5.48
C SER A 57 -13.68 -0.23 -4.14
N ALA A 58 -14.01 1.06 -4.04
CA ALA A 58 -14.05 1.74 -2.74
C ALA A 58 -15.04 1.01 -1.81
N SER A 59 -14.68 0.80 -0.54
CA SER A 59 -15.54 0.02 0.36
C SER A 59 -16.83 0.77 0.72
N ASN A 60 -17.94 0.03 0.71
CA ASN A 60 -19.25 0.46 1.19
C ASN A 60 -19.60 -0.14 2.57
N ASN A 61 -18.66 -0.85 3.20
CA ASN A 61 -18.85 -1.43 4.52
C ASN A 61 -18.73 -0.34 5.60
N SER A 62 -19.74 -0.19 6.45
CA SER A 62 -19.78 0.87 7.46
C SER A 62 -18.70 0.74 8.55
N ALA A 63 -18.23 -0.48 8.84
CA ALA A 63 -17.14 -0.72 9.78
C ALA A 63 -15.74 -0.54 9.14
N TYR A 64 -15.68 -0.52 7.81
CA TYR A 64 -14.45 -0.41 7.02
C TYR A 64 -14.65 0.63 5.91
N PRO A 65 -14.87 1.90 6.26
CA PRO A 65 -15.37 2.87 5.31
C PRO A 65 -14.26 3.37 4.38
N SER A 66 -14.62 3.68 3.13
CA SER A 66 -13.66 4.06 2.10
C SER A 66 -12.87 5.34 2.39
N ASN A 67 -13.39 6.26 3.20
CA ASN A 67 -12.66 7.45 3.67
C ASN A 67 -11.42 7.09 4.50
N ASP A 68 -11.43 5.96 5.19
CA ASP A 68 -10.31 5.44 5.97
C ASP A 68 -9.34 4.58 5.13
N GLY A 69 -9.47 4.61 3.79
CA GLY A 69 -8.58 3.92 2.87
C GLY A 69 -8.97 2.47 2.58
N TRP A 70 -10.20 2.07 2.90
CA TRP A 70 -10.69 0.73 2.65
C TRP A 70 -11.26 0.55 1.23
N PHE A 71 -10.82 -0.53 0.60
CA PHE A 71 -11.31 -1.06 -0.66
C PHE A 71 -11.93 -2.44 -0.44
N GLN A 72 -12.80 -2.87 -1.35
CA GLN A 72 -13.42 -4.18 -1.31
C GLN A 72 -13.42 -4.90 -2.64
N PHE A 73 -13.38 -6.23 -2.57
CA PHE A 73 -13.55 -7.12 -3.70
C PHE A 73 -14.32 -8.38 -3.27
N ASP A 74 -15.33 -8.73 -4.04
CA ASP A 74 -16.24 -9.83 -3.75
C ASP A 74 -16.07 -10.96 -4.77
N VAL A 75 -15.87 -12.19 -4.28
CA VAL A 75 -15.75 -13.39 -5.10
C VAL A 75 -16.90 -14.33 -4.78
N SER A 76 -17.88 -14.34 -5.67
CA SER A 76 -19.04 -15.23 -5.57
C SER A 76 -18.65 -16.70 -5.74
N SER A 77 -19.31 -17.58 -4.98
CA SER A 77 -19.15 -19.04 -5.06
C SER A 77 -17.73 -19.56 -4.73
N ALA A 78 -16.84 -18.70 -4.23
CA ALA A 78 -15.54 -19.11 -3.73
C ALA A 78 -15.64 -19.56 -2.27
N THR A 79 -15.06 -20.71 -1.96
CA THR A 79 -14.88 -21.20 -0.59
C THR A 79 -13.43 -21.09 -0.13
N SER A 80 -12.51 -20.75 -1.03
CA SER A 80 -11.11 -20.45 -0.72
C SER A 80 -10.51 -19.51 -1.77
N LEU A 81 -9.53 -18.70 -1.36
CA LEU A 81 -8.86 -17.73 -2.22
C LEU A 81 -7.38 -17.69 -1.85
N GLU A 82 -6.50 -17.63 -2.84
CA GLU A 82 -5.12 -17.19 -2.69
C GLU A 82 -4.93 -15.91 -3.51
N PHE A 83 -4.42 -14.85 -2.90
CA PHE A 83 -4.42 -13.52 -3.50
C PHE A 83 -3.27 -12.64 -3.02
N VAL A 84 -3.00 -11.60 -3.81
CA VAL A 84 -2.05 -10.52 -3.55
C VAL A 84 -2.64 -9.21 -4.07
N PHE A 85 -2.14 -8.08 -3.59
CA PHE A 85 -2.57 -6.76 -4.04
C PHE A 85 -1.47 -6.05 -4.83
N ASN A 86 -1.84 -5.11 -5.69
CA ASN A 86 -0.89 -4.19 -6.34
C ASN A 86 -1.48 -2.80 -6.53
N ASP A 87 -0.60 -1.88 -6.92
CA ASP A 87 -0.87 -0.46 -7.21
C ASP A 87 -1.87 -0.17 -8.34
N GLY A 88 -2.40 -1.20 -9.02
CA GLY A 88 -3.34 -1.07 -10.13
C GLY A 88 -2.68 -1.29 -11.50
N VAL A 89 -1.36 -1.15 -11.59
CA VAL A 89 -0.58 -1.34 -12.83
C VAL A 89 0.44 -2.48 -12.73
N GLY A 90 0.65 -3.01 -11.52
CA GLY A 90 1.52 -4.15 -11.26
C GLY A 90 3.00 -3.78 -11.09
N ALA A 91 3.33 -2.53 -10.76
CA ALA A 91 4.72 -2.13 -10.50
C ALA A 91 5.13 -2.39 -9.04
N VAL A 92 4.21 -2.16 -8.10
CA VAL A 92 4.38 -2.48 -6.67
C VAL A 92 3.34 -3.50 -6.22
N TRP A 93 3.80 -4.54 -5.51
CA TRP A 93 2.96 -5.64 -5.03
C TRP A 93 3.02 -5.75 -3.50
N ASP A 94 1.86 -5.95 -2.88
CA ASP A 94 1.74 -6.49 -1.53
C ASP A 94 1.42 -7.98 -1.65
N ASN A 95 2.48 -8.79 -1.58
CA ASN A 95 2.41 -10.24 -1.70
C ASN A 95 2.69 -10.96 -0.38
N ASN A 96 2.46 -10.29 0.76
CA ASN A 96 2.72 -10.84 2.09
C ASN A 96 4.14 -11.42 2.24
N ASN A 97 5.16 -10.66 1.83
CA ASN A 97 6.56 -11.13 1.84
C ASN A 97 6.75 -12.45 1.08
N ASN A 98 6.20 -12.53 -0.14
CA ASN A 98 6.16 -13.73 -1.00
C ASN A 98 5.34 -14.92 -0.48
N ALA A 99 4.61 -14.79 0.64
CA ALA A 99 3.78 -15.87 1.18
C ALA A 99 2.35 -15.91 0.59
N ASN A 100 1.93 -14.83 -0.07
CA ASN A 100 0.56 -14.54 -0.48
C ASN A 100 -0.43 -14.49 0.70
N TYR A 101 -1.63 -13.98 0.46
CA TYR A 101 -2.76 -14.07 1.38
C TYR A 101 -3.63 -15.27 1.00
N LYS A 102 -4.18 -15.98 2.01
CA LYS A 102 -4.87 -17.27 1.80
C LYS A 102 -6.06 -17.42 2.73
N VAL A 103 -7.26 -17.58 2.19
CA VAL A 103 -8.46 -17.88 2.98
C VAL A 103 -9.01 -19.23 2.56
N SER A 104 -9.48 -20.02 3.52
CA SER A 104 -9.89 -21.41 3.30
C SER A 104 -11.37 -21.68 3.54
N VAL A 105 -12.14 -20.66 3.94
CA VAL A 105 -13.60 -20.73 4.10
C VAL A 105 -14.25 -19.46 3.56
N ALA A 106 -15.51 -19.56 3.13
CA ALA A 106 -16.33 -18.41 2.80
C ALA A 106 -16.47 -17.46 4.00
N GLY A 107 -16.60 -16.16 3.74
CA GLY A 107 -16.65 -15.14 4.78
C GLY A 107 -16.04 -13.81 4.36
N THR A 108 -15.90 -12.91 5.34
CA THR A 108 -15.28 -11.59 5.16
C THR A 108 -13.91 -11.55 5.84
N TYR A 109 -12.92 -11.01 5.13
CA TYR A 109 -11.55 -10.92 5.60
C TYR A 109 -11.01 -9.52 5.35
N SER A 110 -10.27 -8.97 6.32
CA SER A 110 -9.60 -7.69 6.19
C SER A 110 -8.08 -7.85 6.14
N VAL A 111 -7.44 -7.03 5.31
CA VAL A 111 -5.99 -6.94 5.19
C VAL A 111 -5.61 -5.47 5.26
N VAL A 112 -4.65 -5.14 6.11
CA VAL A 112 -3.99 -3.83 6.10
C VAL A 112 -2.69 -3.99 5.32
N SER A 113 -2.47 -3.10 4.36
CA SER A 113 -1.30 -3.14 3.49
C SER A 113 0.00 -3.24 4.28
N LYS A 114 0.89 -4.13 3.83
CA LYS A 114 2.26 -4.25 4.34
C LYS A 114 3.24 -3.33 3.61
N VAL A 115 2.80 -2.61 2.58
CA VAL A 115 3.62 -1.62 1.88
C VAL A 115 3.70 -0.36 2.74
N SER A 116 4.83 -0.20 3.43
CA SER A 116 5.07 0.93 4.35
C SER A 116 5.74 2.13 3.70
N ASP A 117 6.50 1.93 2.62
CA ASP A 117 7.38 2.95 2.03
C ASP A 117 6.84 3.43 0.68
N PHE A 118 6.82 4.75 0.48
CA PHE A 118 6.51 5.36 -0.81
C PHE A 118 7.71 5.25 -1.76
N LYS A 119 7.47 4.84 -3.00
CA LYS A 119 8.45 4.82 -4.10
C LYS A 119 8.15 5.94 -5.10
N THR A 120 9.16 6.28 -5.90
CA THR A 120 9.00 7.20 -7.03
C THR A 120 7.95 6.66 -7.99
N GLY A 121 6.94 7.48 -8.30
CA GLY A 121 5.84 7.12 -9.21
C GLY A 121 4.58 6.64 -8.51
N ASP A 122 4.58 6.48 -7.18
CA ASP A 122 3.38 6.11 -6.44
C ASP A 122 2.31 7.21 -6.53
N LEU A 123 1.10 6.80 -6.92
CA LEU A 123 -0.10 7.61 -6.85
C LEU A 123 -0.74 7.44 -5.47
N VAL A 124 -0.61 8.46 -4.63
CA VAL A 124 -1.06 8.41 -3.25
C VAL A 124 -2.38 9.14 -3.10
N ARG A 125 -3.28 8.57 -2.31
CA ARG A 125 -4.47 9.29 -1.84
C ARG A 125 -4.14 9.96 -0.51
N PRO A 126 -3.73 11.24 -0.50
CA PRO A 126 -3.58 11.97 0.76
C PRO A 126 -4.89 11.96 1.55
N SER A 127 -4.78 12.04 2.88
CA SER A 127 -5.91 12.23 3.78
C SER A 127 -6.38 13.68 3.87
N ASP A 128 -5.93 14.57 2.98
CA ASP A 128 -6.17 16.02 3.01
C ASP A 128 -7.35 16.48 2.13
N GLY A 129 -7.99 15.55 1.41
CA GLY A 129 -9.14 15.85 0.53
C GLY A 129 -8.80 16.58 -0.77
N THR A 130 -7.51 16.73 -1.12
CA THR A 130 -7.07 17.53 -2.27
C THR A 130 -6.96 16.78 -3.61
N GLY A 131 -7.34 15.50 -3.65
CA GLY A 131 -7.21 14.65 -4.83
C GLY A 131 -5.94 13.79 -4.79
N TYR A 132 -5.41 13.39 -5.95
CA TYR A 132 -4.24 12.50 -6.02
C TYR A 132 -2.92 13.26 -5.85
N HIS A 133 -1.98 12.69 -5.10
CA HIS A 133 -0.60 13.17 -5.03
C HIS A 133 0.31 12.22 -5.81
N ILE A 134 1.29 12.80 -6.51
CA ILE A 134 2.30 12.07 -7.26
C ILE A 134 3.64 12.32 -6.57
N LEU A 135 4.26 11.26 -6.04
CA LEU A 135 5.52 11.39 -5.32
C LEU A 135 6.70 11.06 -6.25
N PHE A 136 7.70 11.93 -6.20
CA PHE A 136 8.97 11.74 -6.89
C PHE A 136 10.10 11.99 -5.91
N GLN A 137 11.01 11.01 -5.77
CA GLN A 137 12.23 11.17 -4.97
C GLN A 137 13.39 11.49 -5.90
N PRO A 138 13.79 12.78 -6.05
CA PRO A 138 14.93 13.14 -6.87
C PRO A 138 16.24 12.65 -6.21
N ILE A 139 17.09 11.97 -6.96
CA ILE A 139 18.43 11.57 -6.47
C ILE A 139 19.41 12.74 -6.55
N THR A 140 19.41 13.47 -7.68
CA THR A 140 20.34 14.59 -7.93
C THR A 140 19.65 15.89 -8.36
N TRP A 141 18.34 15.87 -8.59
CA TRP A 141 17.62 17.02 -9.15
C TRP A 141 17.18 17.97 -8.05
N ALA A 142 17.66 19.21 -8.10
CA ALA A 142 17.28 20.24 -7.13
C ALA A 142 15.82 20.70 -7.25
N LYS A 143 15.21 20.60 -8.45
CA LYS A 143 13.83 21.02 -8.73
C LYS A 143 13.18 20.08 -9.74
N PRO A 144 12.48 19.03 -9.30
CA PRO A 144 11.68 18.20 -10.22
C PRO A 144 10.46 18.98 -10.73
N TYR A 145 10.21 18.91 -12.03
CA TYR A 145 9.01 19.42 -12.68
C TYR A 145 8.20 18.25 -13.25
N MET A 146 6.87 18.33 -13.15
CA MET A 146 5.95 17.38 -13.74
C MET A 146 5.24 18.00 -14.94
N HIS A 147 5.44 17.39 -16.10
CA HIS A 147 4.67 17.64 -17.31
C HIS A 147 3.65 16.51 -17.47
N PHE A 148 2.35 16.83 -17.51
CA PHE A 148 1.27 15.83 -17.47
C PHE A 148 0.11 16.15 -18.40
N ASN A 149 -0.77 15.18 -18.62
CA ASN A 149 -2.04 15.34 -19.34
C ASN A 149 -3.17 14.70 -18.52
N ALA A 150 -4.18 15.50 -18.18
CA ALA A 150 -5.33 15.07 -17.38
C ALA A 150 -6.64 15.01 -18.20
N GLY A 151 -6.54 14.81 -19.52
CA GLY A 151 -7.69 14.66 -20.43
C GLY A 151 -7.98 15.88 -21.30
N SER A 152 -7.33 17.01 -21.07
CA SER A 152 -7.50 18.26 -21.84
C SER A 152 -6.25 18.68 -22.63
N GLY A 153 -5.23 17.82 -22.68
CA GLY A 153 -3.96 18.11 -23.33
C GLY A 153 -2.78 18.19 -22.35
N TRP A 154 -1.56 18.20 -22.90
CA TRP A 154 -0.35 18.30 -22.10
C TRP A 154 -0.13 19.72 -21.55
N THR A 155 0.37 19.81 -20.32
CA THR A 155 0.84 21.07 -19.72
C THR A 155 1.92 21.74 -20.57
N THR A 156 2.17 23.05 -20.44
CA THR A 156 3.29 23.69 -21.15
C THR A 156 4.64 23.28 -20.55
N VAL A 157 5.67 23.00 -21.36
CA VAL A 157 7.03 22.65 -20.88
C VAL A 157 7.63 23.84 -20.10
N PRO A 158 8.30 23.63 -18.94
CA PRO A 158 8.73 22.35 -18.35
C PRO A 158 7.67 21.62 -17.53
N GLY A 159 6.45 22.15 -17.44
CA GLY A 159 5.39 21.67 -16.56
C GLY A 159 5.36 22.43 -15.23
N TYR A 160 4.79 21.80 -14.21
CA TYR A 160 4.63 22.38 -12.87
C TYR A 160 5.71 21.87 -11.93
N ILE A 161 6.25 22.75 -11.09
CA ILE A 161 7.23 22.35 -10.07
C ILE A 161 6.58 21.42 -9.04
N MET A 162 7.25 20.30 -8.71
CA MET A 162 6.82 19.42 -7.63
C MET A 162 7.35 19.97 -6.31
N THR A 163 6.46 20.26 -5.37
CA THR A 163 6.83 20.79 -4.05
C THR A 163 7.24 19.65 -3.10
N PRO A 164 8.18 19.89 -2.16
CA PRO A 164 8.53 18.89 -1.16
C PRO A 164 7.30 18.47 -0.35
N ALA A 165 7.05 17.16 -0.28
CA ALA A 165 5.99 16.63 0.58
C ALA A 165 6.32 16.94 2.05
N LEU A 166 5.39 17.58 2.76
CA LEU A 166 5.45 17.77 4.22
C LEU A 166 5.05 16.44 4.90
N MET A 167 5.87 15.40 4.74
CA MET A 167 5.66 14.15 5.47
C MET A 167 5.98 14.38 6.95
N PRO A 168 5.16 13.88 7.91
CA PRO A 168 5.55 13.89 9.31
C PRO A 168 6.87 13.14 9.47
N ALA A 169 7.77 13.67 10.30
CA ALA A 169 9.19 13.30 10.38
C ALA A 169 9.51 11.80 10.66
N SER A 170 8.50 10.97 10.92
CA SER A 170 8.65 9.56 11.25
C SER A 170 9.01 8.64 10.07
N SER A 171 8.94 9.11 8.82
CA SER A 171 9.28 8.31 7.61
C SER A 171 10.60 8.69 6.94
N ARG A 172 11.34 9.64 7.50
CA ARG A 172 12.63 10.07 6.94
C ARG A 172 13.73 9.14 7.42
N LEU A 173 14.11 8.13 6.62
CA LEU A 173 15.37 7.44 6.82
C LEU A 173 16.52 8.47 6.79
N PRO A 174 17.48 8.39 7.72
CA PRO A 174 18.62 9.30 7.71
C PRO A 174 19.45 9.01 6.46
N MET A 175 19.41 9.94 5.50
CA MET A 175 20.41 10.01 4.43
C MET A 175 21.77 10.19 5.11
N GLY A 176 22.54 9.11 5.13
CA GLY A 176 23.87 9.06 5.74
C GLY A 176 24.80 10.13 5.19
N GLY A 177 25.52 10.76 6.10
CA GLY A 177 26.56 11.73 5.83
C GLY A 177 27.37 11.96 7.10
N THR A 178 28.01 10.92 7.61
CA THR A 178 29.06 11.05 8.63
C THR A 178 30.23 11.84 8.03
N SER A 179 30.39 13.08 8.46
CA SER A 179 31.68 13.76 8.45
C SER A 179 31.88 14.40 9.82
N MET A 180 32.36 13.60 10.77
CA MET A 180 32.98 14.14 11.98
C MET A 180 34.41 14.52 11.63
N THR A 181 34.67 15.80 11.45
CA THR A 181 36.04 16.34 11.51
C THR A 181 36.46 16.36 12.98
N SER A 182 37.49 15.58 13.29
CA SER A 182 38.15 15.52 14.60
C SER A 182 38.88 16.83 14.92
N PRO A 183 38.77 17.42 16.13
CA PRO A 183 39.68 18.48 16.55
C PRO A 183 41.00 17.86 17.01
N ARG A 184 42.11 18.31 16.40
CA ARG A 184 43.46 18.04 16.90
C ARG A 184 43.62 18.65 18.29
N HIS A 185 43.90 17.82 19.30
CA HIS A 185 44.59 18.28 20.50
C HIS A 185 46.06 18.54 20.15
N ARG A 186 46.51 19.79 20.31
CA ARG A 186 47.94 20.11 20.42
C ARG A 186 48.33 19.93 21.90
N ALA A 187 49.48 19.29 22.07
CA ALA A 187 50.20 19.12 23.33
C ALA A 187 50.59 20.45 23.97
#